data_AF-A0A1G8Q256-F1
#
_entry.id   AF-A0A1G8Q256-F1
#
_cell.length_a   1.000
_cell.length_b   1.000
_cell.length_c   1.000
_cell.angle_alpha   90.00
_cell.angle_beta   90.00
_cell.angle_gamma   90.00
#
_symmetry.space_group_name_H-M   'P 1'
#
loop_
_entity.id
_entity.type
_entity.pdbx_description
1 polymer ?
#
loop_
_entity_poly.entity_id
_entity_poly.type
_entity_poly.pdbx_seq_one_letter_code
_entity_poly.pdbx_strand_id
1 'polypeptide(L)'
;MARGWTDQQKRAYVIADNRLTDASDWDDEMLRLGLADLVEGGFEIALTGITEDELSRLSVGVGELEQMPELPDGDRSPFRDMTFILYGEQFGIVERAIARATKPREASNPNRSPQGNALVAICADYLARIN
;
A
#
# COMPACT_ATOMS: atom_id res chain seq x y z
N MET A 1 -2.51 36.64 -3.66
CA MET A 1 -2.83 35.57 -2.68
C MET A 1 -4.31 35.25 -2.77
N ALA A 2 -4.67 33.99 -3.06
CA ALA A 2 -6.06 33.55 -3.07
C ALA A 2 -6.66 33.71 -1.65
N ARG A 3 -7.69 34.55 -1.50
CA ARG A 3 -8.41 34.74 -0.24
C ARG A 3 -9.51 33.68 -0.14
N GLY A 4 -9.55 32.93 0.95
CA GLY A 4 -10.59 31.91 1.22
C GLY A 4 -10.17 30.46 0.96
N TRP A 5 -8.92 30.19 0.58
CA TRP A 5 -8.41 28.82 0.42
C TRP A 5 -7.84 28.26 1.72
N THR A 6 -8.10 26.98 1.97
CA THR A 6 -7.44 26.21 3.03
C THR A 6 -5.96 26.04 2.69
N ASP A 7 -5.13 25.77 3.71
CA ASP A 7 -3.70 25.58 3.47
C ASP A 7 -3.41 24.33 2.64
N GLN A 8 -4.30 23.32 2.68
CA GLN A 8 -4.27 22.17 1.79
C GLN A 8 -4.53 22.57 0.33
N GLN A 9 -5.56 23.39 0.07
CA GLN A 9 -5.85 23.88 -1.29
C GLN A 9 -4.68 24.69 -1.86
N LYS A 10 -4.02 25.51 -1.03
CA LYS A 10 -2.82 26.25 -1.45
C LYS A 10 -1.65 25.30 -1.77
N ARG A 11 -1.41 24.28 -0.94
CA ARG A 11 -0.34 23.29 -1.17
C ARG A 11 -0.60 22.44 -2.41
N ALA A 12 -1.81 21.94 -2.60
CA ALA A 12 -2.21 21.21 -3.79
C ALA A 12 -2.03 22.04 -5.07
N TYR A 13 -2.41 23.33 -5.02
CA TYR A 13 -2.23 24.24 -6.14
C TYR A 13 -0.74 24.45 -6.49
N VAL A 14 0.13 24.63 -5.49
CA VAL A 14 1.57 24.78 -5.72
C VAL A 14 2.16 23.53 -6.38
N ILE A 15 1.76 22.34 -5.94
CA ILE A 15 2.19 21.07 -6.54
C ILE A 15 1.73 20.99 -8.00
N ALA A 16 0.47 21.31 -8.28
CA ALA A 16 -0.09 21.28 -9.63
C ALA A 16 0.58 22.31 -10.57
N ASP A 17 0.83 23.52 -10.07
CA ASP A 17 1.46 24.62 -10.83
C ASP A 17 2.93 24.31 -11.18
N ASN A 18 3.66 23.71 -10.23
CA ASN A 18 5.05 23.29 -10.45
C ASN A 18 5.17 22.11 -11.43
N ARG A 19 4.12 21.29 -11.60
CA ARG A 19 4.11 20.25 -12.64
C ARG A 19 3.85 20.78 -14.04
N LEU A 20 3.11 21.89 -14.16
CA LEU A 20 2.84 22.52 -15.46
C LEU A 20 4.05 23.28 -16.01
N THR A 21 5.00 23.61 -15.13
CA THR A 21 6.23 24.30 -15.48
C THR A 21 7.35 23.27 -15.49
N ASP A 22 8.19 23.22 -16.53
CA ASP A 22 9.28 22.22 -16.70
C ASP A 22 10.46 22.39 -15.69
N ALA A 23 10.17 23.02 -14.54
CA ALA A 23 11.08 23.35 -13.45
C ALA A 23 10.74 22.55 -12.19
N SER A 24 10.41 21.25 -12.37
CA SER A 24 10.09 20.33 -11.28
C SER A 24 11.37 19.92 -10.54
N ASP A 25 12.01 20.89 -9.88
CA ASP A 25 13.24 20.72 -9.08
C ASP A 25 12.91 20.35 -7.63
N TRP A 26 11.75 19.74 -7.41
CA TRP A 26 11.30 19.34 -6.08
C TRP A 26 12.09 18.11 -5.65
N ASP A 27 12.68 18.20 -4.46
CA ASP A 27 13.18 17.03 -3.76
C ASP A 27 12.01 16.05 -3.55
N ASP A 28 12.20 14.80 -3.98
CA ASP A 28 11.22 13.72 -3.83
C ASP A 28 10.77 13.57 -2.37
N GLU A 29 11.64 13.86 -1.40
CA GLU A 29 11.32 13.85 0.03
C GLU A 29 10.31 14.96 0.39
N MET A 30 10.54 16.18 -0.09
CA MET A 30 9.64 17.32 0.13
C MET A 30 8.29 17.14 -0.56
N LEU A 31 8.30 16.54 -1.76
CA LEU A 31 7.08 16.20 -2.48
C LEU A 31 6.29 15.12 -1.74
N ARG A 32 6.96 14.07 -1.24
CA ARG A 32 6.34 13.01 -0.44
C ARG A 32 5.63 13.57 0.79
N LEU A 33 6.31 14.42 1.57
CA LEU A 33 5.75 15.03 2.77
C LEU A 33 4.52 15.89 2.45
N GLY A 34 4.60 16.73 1.41
CA GLY A 34 3.48 17.57 0.98
C GLY A 34 2.26 16.77 0.53
N LEU A 35 2.47 15.62 -0.11
CA LEU A 35 1.39 14.72 -0.51
C LEU A 35 0.83 13.92 0.65
N ALA A 36 1.66 13.49 1.60
CA ALA A 36 1.22 12.81 2.82
C ALA A 36 0.28 13.70 3.65
N ASP A 37 0.63 14.97 3.85
CA ASP A 37 -0.20 15.98 4.51
C ASP A 37 -1.57 16.16 3.82
N LEU A 38 -1.59 16.11 2.49
CA LEU A 38 -2.83 16.22 1.71
C LEU A 38 -3.70 14.98 1.89
N VAL A 39 -3.10 13.78 1.87
CA VAL A 39 -3.81 12.51 2.09
C VAL A 39 -4.39 12.45 3.50
N GLU A 40 -3.59 12.74 4.53
CA GLU A 40 -4.05 12.78 5.93
C GLU A 40 -5.18 13.81 6.13
N GLY A 41 -5.08 14.91 5.38
CA GLY A 41 -6.08 15.96 5.30
C GLY A 41 -7.40 15.60 4.63
N GLY A 42 -7.51 14.41 4.03
CA GLY A 42 -8.67 14.00 3.22
C GLY A 42 -8.79 14.72 1.87
N PHE A 43 -7.69 15.31 1.38
CA PHE A 43 -7.67 16.00 0.09
C PHE A 43 -7.56 15.00 -1.06
N GLU A 44 -8.32 15.25 -2.13
CA GLU A 44 -8.33 14.39 -3.31
C GLU A 44 -7.07 14.60 -4.17
N ILE A 45 -6.09 13.71 -4.03
CA ILE A 45 -4.78 13.80 -4.70
C ILE A 45 -4.89 13.75 -6.23
N ALA A 46 -5.93 13.15 -6.79
CA ALA A 46 -6.16 13.17 -8.23
C ALA A 46 -6.23 14.60 -8.83
N LEU A 47 -6.56 15.60 -8.00
CA LEU A 47 -6.62 17.01 -8.41
C LEU A 47 -5.24 17.69 -8.52
N THR A 48 -4.17 17.09 -7.99
CA THR A 48 -2.81 17.64 -8.09
C THR A 48 -2.13 17.24 -9.40
N GLY A 49 -2.74 16.34 -10.19
CA GLY A 49 -2.16 15.79 -11.41
C GLY A 49 -1.11 14.71 -11.15
N ILE A 50 -0.98 14.23 -9.92
CA ILE A 50 -0.13 13.09 -9.57
C ILE A 50 -0.85 11.78 -9.86
N THR A 51 -0.18 10.90 -10.59
CA THR A 51 -0.67 9.58 -10.95
C THR A 51 -0.49 8.58 -9.81
N GLU A 52 -1.28 7.50 -9.83
CA GLU A 52 -1.19 6.43 -8.82
C GLU A 52 0.19 5.74 -8.81
N ASP A 53 0.80 5.56 -9.99
CA ASP A 53 2.16 5.03 -10.11
C ASP A 53 3.21 5.93 -9.43
N GLU A 54 3.05 7.25 -9.51
CA GLU A 54 3.96 8.20 -8.86
C GLU A 54 3.77 8.20 -7.35
N LEU A 55 2.53 8.06 -6.85
CA LEU A 55 2.26 7.90 -5.43
C LEU A 55 2.90 6.62 -4.89
N SER A 56 2.83 5.53 -5.65
CA SER A 56 3.47 4.26 -5.29
C SER A 56 4.99 4.40 -5.24
N ARG A 57 5.62 5.08 -6.22
CA ARG A 57 7.07 5.33 -6.20
C ARG A 57 7.51 6.17 -5.01
N LEU A 58 6.73 7.20 -4.65
CA LEU A 58 6.99 8.07 -3.51
C LEU A 58 6.58 7.45 -2.16
N SER A 59 6.00 6.25 -2.15
CA SER A 59 5.47 5.58 -0.95
C SER A 59 4.48 6.47 -0.17
N VAL A 60 3.72 7.31 -0.88
CA VAL A 60 2.70 8.18 -0.26
C VAL A 60 1.44 7.38 0.01
N GLY A 61 0.88 7.51 1.22
CA GLY A 61 -0.31 6.75 1.64
C GLY A 61 0.00 5.33 2.13
N VAL A 62 1.25 4.89 2.03
CA VAL A 62 1.78 3.79 2.85
C VAL A 62 2.14 4.43 4.18
N GLY A 63 1.40 4.10 5.24
CA GLY A 63 1.73 4.59 6.59
C GLY A 63 3.20 4.34 6.88
N GLU A 64 3.89 5.34 7.43
CA GLU A 64 5.32 5.24 7.77
C GLU A 64 5.55 3.92 8.52
N LEU A 65 6.37 3.05 7.95
CA LEU A 65 6.81 1.81 8.60
C LEU A 65 7.75 2.10 9.80
N GLU A 66 7.87 3.37 10.22
CA GLU A 66 8.75 3.85 11.29
C GLU A 66 8.33 3.41 12.70
N GLN A 67 7.24 2.66 12.86
CA GLN A 67 6.80 2.15 14.17
C GLN A 67 6.55 0.65 14.20
N MET A 68 7.23 -0.12 13.36
CA MET A 68 7.41 -1.53 13.72
C MET A 68 8.42 -1.61 14.86
N PRO A 69 8.06 -2.12 16.05
CA PRO A 69 9.03 -2.31 17.12
C PRO A 69 10.17 -3.21 16.61
N GLU A 70 11.42 -2.84 16.87
CA GLU A 70 12.53 -3.78 16.69
C GLU A 70 12.27 -4.98 17.61
N LEU A 71 11.88 -6.09 17.01
CA LEU A 71 11.69 -7.35 17.72
C LEU A 71 13.07 -7.83 18.18
N PRO A 72 13.23 -8.28 19.43
CA PRO A 72 14.46 -8.91 19.88
C PRO A 72 14.87 -10.04 18.93
N ASP A 73 16.12 -10.04 18.49
CA ASP A 73 16.69 -11.14 17.70
C ASP A 73 16.92 -12.36 18.61
N GLY A 74 15.84 -13.09 18.88
CA GLY A 74 15.84 -14.31 19.66
C GLY A 74 14.42 -14.88 19.72
N ASP A 75 14.19 -15.98 18.99
CA ASP A 75 12.91 -16.66 18.79
C ASP A 75 11.82 -15.82 18.09
N ARG A 76 12.09 -15.49 16.83
CA ARG A 76 11.00 -15.11 15.93
C ARG A 76 10.03 -16.29 15.84
N SER A 77 8.77 -16.05 16.24
CA SER A 77 7.66 -16.98 16.03
C SER A 77 7.69 -17.54 14.59
N PRO A 78 7.42 -18.85 14.38
CA PRO A 78 7.26 -19.40 13.03
C PRO A 78 6.06 -18.78 12.29
N PHE A 79 5.17 -18.09 13.01
CA PHE A 79 4.06 -17.35 12.46
C PHE A 79 4.48 -15.91 12.13
N ARG A 80 4.08 -15.45 10.95
CA ARG A 80 4.30 -14.08 10.46
C ARG A 80 2.97 -13.50 10.02
N ASP A 81 2.72 -12.26 10.42
CA ASP A 81 1.60 -11.49 9.90
C ASP A 81 2.03 -10.74 8.64
N MET A 82 1.12 -10.61 7.69
CA MET A 82 1.32 -9.89 6.44
C MET A 82 0.01 -9.18 6.07
N THR A 83 0.09 -7.86 5.89
CA THR A 83 -1.07 -7.01 5.59
C THR A 83 -0.92 -6.43 4.19
N PHE A 84 -2.02 -6.42 3.45
CA PHE A 84 -2.08 -5.83 2.11
C PHE A 84 -3.25 -4.85 2.04
N ILE A 85 -3.06 -3.77 1.28
CA ILE A 85 -4.13 -2.90 0.83
C ILE A 85 -4.42 -3.29 -0.62
N LEU A 86 -5.67 -3.61 -0.92
CA LEU A 86 -6.10 -4.07 -2.24
C LEU A 86 -7.16 -3.14 -2.79
N TYR A 87 -7.13 -2.90 -4.11
CA TYR A 87 -8.26 -2.31 -4.81
C TYR A 87 -9.48 -3.23 -4.70
N GLY A 88 -10.70 -2.67 -4.72
CA GLY A 88 -11.93 -3.43 -4.48
C GLY A 88 -12.09 -4.66 -5.40
N GLU A 89 -11.71 -4.53 -6.68
CA GLU A 89 -11.75 -5.66 -7.61
C GLU A 89 -10.70 -6.74 -7.28
N GLN A 90 -9.48 -6.32 -6.90
CA GLN A 90 -8.40 -7.23 -6.48
C GLN A 90 -8.80 -8.01 -5.24
N PHE A 91 -9.46 -7.36 -4.27
CA PHE A 91 -10.00 -8.03 -3.09
C PHE A 91 -10.94 -9.17 -3.48
N GLY A 92 -11.90 -8.90 -4.38
CA GLY A 92 -12.84 -9.92 -4.86
C GLY A 92 -12.15 -11.09 -5.57
N ILE A 93 -11.07 -10.84 -6.31
CA ILE A 93 -10.28 -11.89 -6.96
C ILE A 93 -9.58 -12.77 -5.91
N VAL A 94 -8.90 -12.15 -4.94
CA VAL A 94 -8.16 -12.85 -3.88
C VAL A 94 -9.12 -13.67 -3.00
N GLU A 95 -10.25 -13.10 -2.61
CA GLU A 95 -11.27 -13.77 -1.81
C GLU A 95 -11.80 -15.03 -2.50
N ARG A 96 -12.17 -14.93 -3.79
CA ARG A 96 -12.62 -16.08 -4.58
C ARG A 96 -11.54 -17.16 -4.72
N ALA A 97 -10.28 -16.75 -4.92
CA ALA A 97 -9.17 -17.69 -5.03
C ALA A 97 -8.96 -18.45 -3.72
N ILE A 98 -8.92 -17.75 -2.58
CA ILE A 98 -8.80 -18.35 -1.24
C ILE A 98 -9.96 -19.29 -0.97
N ALA A 99 -11.20 -18.86 -1.24
CA ALA A 99 -12.39 -19.71 -1.04
C ALA A 99 -12.29 -21.02 -1.84
N ARG A 100 -11.83 -20.95 -3.10
CA ARG A 100 -11.66 -22.13 -3.96
C ARG A 100 -10.50 -23.03 -3.53
N ALA A 101 -9.43 -22.45 -3.00
CA ALA A 101 -8.24 -23.18 -2.56
C ALA A 101 -8.33 -23.69 -1.12
N THR A 102 -9.36 -23.29 -0.37
CA THR A 102 -9.58 -23.75 1.01
C THR A 102 -9.89 -25.25 1.01
N LYS A 103 -9.07 -26.00 1.75
CA LYS A 103 -9.18 -27.46 1.90
C LYS A 103 -9.54 -27.81 3.35
N PRO A 104 -10.08 -29.02 3.59
CA PRO A 104 -10.21 -29.56 4.94
C PRO A 104 -8.87 -29.50 5.67
N ARG A 105 -8.94 -29.30 6.98
CA ARG A 105 -7.76 -29.18 7.82
C ARG A 105 -6.98 -30.49 7.85
N GLU A 106 -5.68 -30.40 7.58
CA GLU A 106 -4.73 -31.50 7.75
C GLU A 106 -4.13 -31.46 9.16
N ALA A 107 -4.05 -32.61 9.83
CA ALA A 107 -3.56 -32.70 11.21
C ALA A 107 -2.06 -32.37 11.33
N SER A 108 -1.29 -32.59 10.27
CA SER A 108 0.15 -32.33 10.19
C SER A 108 0.49 -30.87 9.90
N ASN A 109 -0.48 -30.03 9.50
CA ASN A 109 -0.20 -28.66 9.10
C ASN A 109 -0.02 -27.76 10.35
N PRO A 110 1.15 -27.11 10.53
CA PRO A 110 1.41 -26.25 11.68
C PRO A 110 0.56 -24.97 11.65
N ASN A 111 0.15 -24.50 10.48
CA ASN A 111 -0.71 -23.32 10.34
C ASN A 111 -2.18 -23.73 10.50
N ARG A 112 -2.82 -23.18 11.53
CA ARG A 112 -4.22 -23.47 11.88
C ARG A 112 -5.24 -22.65 11.10
N SER A 113 -4.80 -21.63 10.36
CA SER A 113 -5.66 -20.77 9.53
C SER A 113 -5.99 -21.45 8.19
N PRO A 114 -7.27 -21.76 7.90
CA PRO A 114 -7.66 -22.30 6.61
C PRO A 114 -7.31 -21.36 5.44
N GLN A 115 -7.45 -20.05 5.63
CA GLN A 115 -7.12 -19.05 4.63
C GLN A 115 -5.62 -18.98 4.36
N GLY A 116 -4.79 -19.04 5.42
CA GLY A 116 -3.34 -19.09 5.28
C GLY A 116 -2.88 -20.32 4.52
N ASN A 117 -3.49 -21.48 4.78
CA ASN A 117 -3.20 -22.72 4.05
C ASN A 117 -3.63 -22.67 2.58
N ALA A 118 -4.79 -22.05 2.31
CA ALA A 118 -5.27 -21.82 0.95
C ALA A 118 -4.30 -20.94 0.15
N LEU A 119 -3.79 -19.86 0.77
CA LEU A 119 -2.83 -18.96 0.14
C LEU A 119 -1.53 -19.69 -0.21
N VAL A 120 -1.00 -20.53 0.70
CA VAL A 120 0.18 -21.36 0.42
C VAL A 120 -0.05 -22.27 -0.80
N ALA A 121 -1.23 -22.90 -0.89
CA ALA A 121 -1.56 -23.77 -2.02
C ALA A 121 -1.63 -23.00 -3.35
N ILE A 122 -2.22 -21.79 -3.36
CA ILE A 122 -2.28 -20.92 -4.54
C ILE A 122 -0.87 -20.55 -5.00
N CYS A 123 -0.01 -20.11 -4.07
CA CYS A 123 1.36 -19.73 -4.40
C CYS A 123 2.18 -20.92 -4.92
N ALA A 124 2.02 -22.10 -4.31
CA ALA A 124 2.71 -23.31 -4.76
C ALA A 124 2.31 -23.71 -6.20
N ASP A 125 1.01 -23.63 -6.53
CA ASP A 125 0.52 -23.88 -7.89
C ASP A 125 1.04 -22.84 -8.89
N TYR A 126 1.08 -21.57 -8.50
CA TYR A 126 1.69 -20.52 -9.34
C TYR A 126 3.18 -20.78 -9.61
N LEU A 127 3.96 -21.03 -8.56
CA LEU A 127 5.40 -21.32 -8.66
C LEU A 127 5.68 -22.55 -9.54
N ALA A 128 4.82 -23.56 -9.49
CA ALA A 128 4.96 -24.76 -10.31
C ALA A 128 4.68 -24.51 -11.81
N ARG A 129 3.96 -23.44 -12.17
CA ARG A 129 3.63 -23.09 -13.56
C ARG A 129 4.68 -22.20 -14.21
N ILE A 130 5.51 -21.54 -13.42
CA ILE A 130 6.54 -20.61 -13.90
C ILE A 130 7.95 -21.23 -13.89
N ASN A 131 8.09 -22.47 -13.41
CA ASN A 131 9.26 -23.34 -13.58
C ASN A 131 9.06 -24.26 -14.78
#